data_AF-A0A8S1S1A7-F1
#
_entry.id   AF-A0A8S1S1A7-F1
#
_cell.length_a   1.000
_cell.length_b   1.000
_cell.length_c   1.000
_cell.angle_alpha   90.00
_cell.angle_beta   90.00
_cell.angle_gamma   90.00
#
_symmetry.space_group_name_H-M   'P 1'
#
loop_
_entity.id
_entity.type
_entity.pdbx_description
1 polymer ?
#
loop_
_entity_poly.entity_id
_entity_poly.type
_entity_poly.pdbx_seq_one_letter_code
_entity_poly.pdbx_strand_id
1 'polypeptide(L)'
;MISRTLKLYKFSTKIPTGVFDFANVQQGITAPSSIMVEDLITRFSAYTPTNMYNSLDEYSRELLLYIANDLSWGMGWGILAISMGIKIAFTPLMFSAQLNACRMKLIEPESKNFQNMIQRAMRAQDYKASRAAQKQFKLFKRKHNINMLIPGLSILQMPFLFTWFLSLRYVCSLPDKYEGLKSQGFLWFQDLSEYDPYGILPIMSSFFTFWNISLNPNMQSQSTVPFAKYYRYVRFLPFFSIPVVIFFPAGVNLYWCSSAFCHLIITALARQEKIRKVFGIPKYLPGTILERQNNMNIQTIVKAVVQDRADLNSDVTTTTTTTTPPQKQVQTDAQHIMHEAKSGEQKVKIFSSKPKKQK
;
A
#
# COMPACT_ATOMS: atom_id res chain seq x y z
N MET A 1 -35.78 33.23 4.39
CA MET A 1 -36.00 32.70 5.75
C MET A 1 -35.02 31.56 6.06
N ILE A 2 -33.71 31.77 5.84
CA ILE A 2 -32.63 30.82 6.12
C ILE A 2 -31.38 31.65 6.48
N SER A 3 -31.38 32.29 7.65
CA SER A 3 -30.26 33.13 8.11
C SER A 3 -30.21 33.31 9.64
N ARG A 4 -30.67 32.33 10.45
CA ARG A 4 -30.77 32.55 11.90
C ARG A 4 -30.41 31.41 12.86
N THR A 5 -29.73 30.36 12.44
CA THR A 5 -29.30 29.26 13.34
C THR A 5 -27.86 28.81 13.08
N LEU A 6 -26.92 29.77 13.05
CA LEU A 6 -25.47 29.51 12.93
C LEU A 6 -24.67 30.30 13.98
N LYS A 7 -25.20 30.38 15.20
CA LYS A 7 -24.49 30.88 16.37
C LYS A 7 -24.70 29.90 17.51
N LEU A 8 -23.71 29.04 17.73
CA LEU A 8 -23.18 28.59 19.03
C LEU A 8 -22.43 27.27 18.81
N TYR A 9 -21.14 27.35 18.49
CA TYR A 9 -20.08 26.51 19.06
C TYR A 9 -18.75 27.07 18.53
N LYS A 10 -18.22 28.08 19.22
CA LYS A 10 -16.85 28.57 19.00
C LYS A 10 -15.90 27.50 19.56
N PHE A 11 -15.33 26.69 18.69
CA PHE A 11 -14.21 25.82 19.02
C PHE A 11 -12.97 26.72 19.26
N SER A 12 -12.60 26.93 20.52
CA SER A 12 -11.43 27.72 20.90
C SER A 12 -10.16 26.89 20.67
N THR A 13 -9.62 26.91 19.46
CA THR A 13 -8.27 26.41 19.17
C THR A 13 -7.21 27.37 19.72
N LYS A 14 -6.82 27.21 20.99
CA LYS A 14 -5.53 27.70 21.47
C LYS A 14 -4.56 26.53 21.53
N ILE A 15 -3.83 26.32 20.44
CA ILE A 15 -2.59 25.56 20.48
C ILE A 15 -1.57 26.48 21.19
N PRO A 16 -1.00 26.11 22.35
CA PRO A 16 0.01 26.93 22.99
C PRO A 16 1.28 26.91 22.13
N THR A 17 1.50 27.96 21.34
CA THR A 17 2.76 28.23 20.66
C THR A 17 3.72 28.85 21.66
N GLY A 18 4.54 28.01 22.26
CA GLY A 18 5.63 28.42 23.14
C GLY A 18 6.18 27.22 23.89
N VAL A 19 7.48 27.24 24.15
CA VAL A 19 8.26 26.27 24.95
C VAL A 19 8.89 25.11 24.16
N PHE A 20 9.87 25.44 23.33
CA PHE A 20 11.11 24.65 23.20
C PHE A 20 12.27 25.61 22.88
N ASP A 21 12.63 26.45 23.86
CA ASP A 21 13.89 27.20 23.82
C ASP A 21 14.92 26.43 24.67
N PHE A 22 15.79 25.68 24.01
CA PHE A 22 16.79 24.82 24.64
C PHE A 22 18.02 25.58 25.15
N ALA A 23 18.03 26.92 25.12
CA ALA A 23 19.20 27.72 25.44
C ALA A 23 19.45 27.97 26.95
N ASN A 24 18.51 27.66 27.85
CA ASN A 24 18.59 28.08 29.27
C ASN A 24 18.40 26.94 30.31
N VAL A 25 18.83 25.72 30.02
CA VAL A 25 18.58 24.55 30.91
C VAL A 25 19.54 24.46 32.12
N GLN A 26 20.44 25.42 32.35
CA GLN A 26 21.51 25.25 33.35
C GLN A 26 21.45 26.14 34.60
N GLN A 27 20.34 26.84 34.86
CA GLN A 27 20.16 27.55 36.12
C GLN A 27 18.76 27.31 36.71
N GLY A 28 18.70 26.51 37.78
CA GLY A 28 17.51 26.33 38.61
C GLY A 28 16.92 24.92 38.58
N ILE A 29 17.63 23.92 39.12
CA ILE A 29 16.99 22.67 39.54
C ILE A 29 16.44 22.90 40.95
N THR A 30 15.26 23.52 41.05
CA THR A 30 14.39 23.33 42.21
C THR A 30 13.50 22.13 41.92
N ALA A 31 13.33 21.23 42.90
CA ALA A 31 12.45 20.06 42.75
C ALA A 31 11.05 20.52 42.30
N PRO A 32 10.45 19.90 41.27
CA PRO A 32 9.11 20.28 40.85
C PRO A 32 8.17 20.11 42.04
N SER A 33 7.43 21.17 42.40
CA SER A 33 6.39 21.10 43.43
C SER A 33 5.41 19.97 43.10
N SER A 34 4.84 19.33 44.12
CA SER A 34 3.90 18.20 43.96
C SER A 34 2.77 18.49 42.96
N ILE A 35 2.32 19.75 42.89
CA ILE A 35 1.32 20.26 41.95
C ILE A 35 1.77 20.14 40.48
N MET A 36 3.04 20.42 40.18
CA MET A 36 3.59 20.29 38.82
C MET A 36 3.73 18.82 38.41
N VAL A 37 4.05 17.94 39.37
CA VAL A 37 4.14 16.49 39.13
C VAL A 37 2.74 15.89 38.93
N GLU A 38 1.74 16.31 39.69
CA GLU A 38 0.35 15.87 39.50
C GLU A 38 -0.27 16.37 38.18
N ASP A 39 -0.05 17.63 37.79
CA ASP A 39 -0.50 18.15 36.48
C ASP A 39 0.19 17.41 35.33
N LEU A 40 1.49 17.13 35.47
CA LEU A 40 2.24 16.36 34.49
C LEU A 40 1.75 14.90 34.40
N ILE A 41 1.54 14.24 35.54
CA ILE A 41 0.99 12.87 35.61
C ILE A 41 -0.43 12.83 35.06
N THR A 42 -1.26 13.84 35.34
CA THR A 42 -2.64 13.93 34.81
C THR A 42 -2.65 14.15 33.30
N ARG A 43 -1.74 14.98 32.78
CA ARG A 43 -1.58 15.17 31.34
C ARG A 43 -1.04 13.91 30.66
N PHE A 44 -0.08 13.21 31.25
CA PHE A 44 0.41 11.94 30.71
C PHE A 44 -0.58 10.79 30.87
N SER A 45 -1.41 10.79 31.91
CA SER A 45 -2.45 9.79 32.11
C SER A 45 -3.53 9.88 31.03
N ALA A 46 -3.83 11.08 30.52
CA ALA A 46 -4.69 11.27 29.36
C ALA A 46 -4.17 10.57 28.07
N TYR A 47 -2.85 10.39 27.95
CA TYR A 47 -2.22 9.68 26.81
C TYR A 47 -1.91 8.20 27.12
N THR A 48 -2.46 7.64 28.20
CA THR A 48 -2.37 6.20 28.42
C THR A 48 -3.10 5.45 27.29
N PRO A 49 -2.60 4.29 26.85
CA PRO A 49 -3.25 3.51 25.81
C PRO A 49 -4.74 3.22 26.10
N THR A 50 -5.08 2.99 27.37
CA THR A 50 -6.45 2.76 27.83
C THR A 50 -7.33 3.98 27.65
N ASN A 51 -6.87 5.18 28.04
CA ASN A 51 -7.67 6.39 27.89
C ASN A 51 -7.83 6.79 26.42
N MET A 52 -6.77 6.64 25.62
CA MET A 52 -6.87 6.84 24.17
C MET A 52 -7.87 5.89 23.53
N TYR A 53 -7.87 4.61 23.94
CA TYR A 53 -8.86 3.64 23.50
C TYR A 53 -10.28 4.05 23.92
N ASN A 54 -10.49 4.38 25.19
CA ASN A 54 -11.81 4.76 25.71
C ASN A 54 -12.37 5.98 24.97
N SER A 55 -11.55 7.01 24.76
CA SER A 55 -11.96 8.18 23.99
C SER A 55 -12.29 7.82 22.55
N LEU A 56 -11.43 7.05 21.86
CA LEU A 56 -11.68 6.64 20.47
C LEU A 56 -12.93 5.76 20.33
N ASP A 57 -13.15 4.85 21.28
CA ASP A 57 -14.33 4.00 21.37
C ASP A 57 -15.60 4.84 21.54
N GLU A 58 -15.61 5.75 22.51
CA GLU A 58 -16.70 6.68 22.75
C GLU A 58 -17.02 7.53 21.50
N TYR A 59 -16.02 8.19 20.90
CA TYR A 59 -16.21 8.95 19.67
C TYR A 59 -16.75 8.09 18.53
N SER A 60 -16.30 6.85 18.40
CA SER A 60 -16.76 5.97 17.32
C SER A 60 -18.22 5.54 17.47
N ARG A 61 -18.69 5.33 18.71
CA ARG A 61 -20.11 5.05 19.00
C ARG A 61 -20.98 6.28 18.81
N GLU A 62 -20.56 7.42 19.34
CA GLU A 62 -21.30 8.68 19.17
C GLU A 62 -21.44 9.04 17.69
N LEU A 63 -20.37 8.87 16.91
CA LEU A 63 -20.42 9.08 15.47
C LEU A 63 -21.39 8.10 14.77
N LEU A 64 -21.42 6.84 15.21
CA LEU A 64 -22.37 5.86 14.67
C LEU A 64 -23.82 6.26 14.96
N LEU A 65 -24.11 6.64 16.20
CA LEU A 65 -25.45 7.05 16.62
C LEU A 65 -25.88 8.34 15.93
N TYR A 66 -24.98 9.31 15.77
CA TYR A 66 -25.23 10.53 15.01
C TYR A 66 -25.61 10.23 13.56
N ILE A 67 -24.85 9.38 12.87
CA ILE A 67 -25.16 9.03 11.47
C ILE A 67 -26.46 8.23 11.37
N ALA A 68 -26.68 7.30 12.31
CA ALA A 68 -27.87 6.46 12.32
C ALA A 68 -29.15 7.26 12.59
N ASN A 69 -29.15 8.09 13.63
CA ASN A 69 -30.34 8.77 14.15
C ASN A 69 -30.50 10.17 13.55
N ASP A 70 -29.51 11.05 13.74
CA ASP A 70 -29.62 12.48 13.35
C ASP A 70 -29.56 12.68 11.84
N LEU A 71 -28.75 11.88 11.14
CA LEU A 71 -28.69 11.87 9.69
C LEU A 71 -29.75 10.95 9.05
N SER A 72 -30.43 10.13 9.87
CA SER A 72 -31.46 9.17 9.45
C SER A 72 -30.99 8.19 8.37
N TRP A 73 -29.69 7.87 8.31
CA TRP A 73 -29.15 6.89 7.36
C TRP A 73 -29.35 5.45 7.85
N GLY A 74 -29.57 5.27 9.15
CA GLY A 74 -29.69 3.98 9.80
C GLY A 74 -28.35 3.33 10.14
N MET A 75 -28.36 2.39 11.08
CA MET A 75 -27.14 1.78 11.64
C MET A 75 -26.28 1.05 10.60
N GLY A 76 -26.88 0.26 9.71
CA GLY A 76 -26.12 -0.47 8.68
C GLY A 76 -25.33 0.46 7.76
N TRP A 77 -25.96 1.53 7.28
CA TRP A 77 -25.31 2.56 6.47
C TRP A 77 -24.30 3.40 7.26
N GLY A 78 -24.57 3.65 8.55
CA GLY A 78 -23.62 4.29 9.46
C GLY A 78 -22.32 3.50 9.62
N ILE A 79 -22.42 2.18 9.80
CA ILE A 79 -21.27 1.28 9.87
C ILE A 79 -20.46 1.34 8.56
N LEU A 80 -21.13 1.26 7.41
CA LEU A 80 -20.49 1.38 6.09
C LEU A 80 -19.75 2.72 5.96
N ALA A 81 -20.41 3.83 6.29
CA ALA A 81 -19.88 5.18 6.15
C ALA A 81 -18.65 5.41 7.04
N ILE A 82 -18.70 5.01 8.31
CA ILE A 82 -17.57 5.15 9.24
C ILE A 82 -16.39 4.29 8.77
N SER A 83 -16.66 3.04 8.41
CA SER A 83 -15.62 2.09 7.97
C SER A 83 -14.87 2.60 6.74
N MET A 84 -15.60 3.13 5.75
CA MET A 84 -15.00 3.77 4.57
C MET A 84 -14.34 5.10 4.93
N GLY A 85 -14.95 5.92 5.80
CA GLY A 85 -14.41 7.20 6.25
C GLY A 85 -13.04 7.08 6.91
N ILE A 86 -12.87 6.09 7.80
CA ILE A 86 -11.56 5.79 8.41
C ILE A 86 -10.53 5.46 7.32
N LYS A 87 -10.86 4.57 6.36
CA LYS A 87 -9.95 4.22 5.26
C LYS A 87 -9.61 5.41 4.37
N ILE A 88 -10.58 6.29 4.09
CA ILE A 88 -10.39 7.50 3.32
C ILE A 88 -9.44 8.46 4.06
N ALA A 89 -9.64 8.67 5.36
CA ALA A 89 -8.75 9.50 6.18
C ALA A 89 -7.30 9.00 6.17
N PHE A 90 -7.09 7.68 6.19
CA PHE A 90 -5.75 7.07 6.11
C PHE A 90 -5.24 6.85 4.66
N THR A 91 -6.01 7.24 3.63
CA THR A 91 -5.63 7.04 2.24
C THR A 91 -4.27 7.64 1.85
N PRO A 92 -3.90 8.90 2.17
CA PRO A 92 -2.60 9.43 1.76
C PRO A 92 -1.43 8.62 2.32
N LEU A 93 -1.57 8.13 3.56
CA LEU A 93 -0.59 7.27 4.20
C LEU A 93 -0.53 5.89 3.52
N MET A 94 -1.67 5.23 3.34
CA MET A 94 -1.76 3.92 2.70
C MET A 94 -1.23 3.96 1.26
N PHE A 95 -1.55 5.01 0.53
CA PHE A 95 -1.12 5.22 -0.84
C PHE A 95 0.40 5.41 -0.92
N SER A 96 0.98 6.22 -0.03
CA SER A 96 2.43 6.37 0.10
C SER A 96 3.12 5.03 0.38
N ALA A 97 2.51 4.18 1.21
CA ALA A 97 2.99 2.84 1.49
C ALA A 97 2.99 1.93 0.26
N GLN A 98 1.91 1.96 -0.53
CA GLN A 98 1.79 1.19 -1.77
C GLN A 98 2.78 1.66 -2.84
N LEU A 99 2.99 2.97 -2.98
CA LEU A 99 4.00 3.53 -3.88
C LEU A 99 5.42 3.08 -3.46
N ASN A 100 5.73 3.10 -2.17
CA ASN A 100 7.00 2.60 -1.65
C ASN A 100 7.18 1.09 -1.87
N ALA A 101 6.10 0.31 -1.75
CA ALA A 101 6.07 -1.11 -2.07
C ALA A 101 6.39 -1.39 -3.55
N CYS A 102 5.82 -0.60 -4.46
CA CYS A 102 6.11 -0.70 -5.88
C CYS A 102 7.59 -0.41 -6.18
N ARG A 103 8.19 0.59 -5.52
CA ARG A 103 9.62 0.89 -5.64
C ARG A 103 10.50 -0.25 -5.08
N MET A 104 10.09 -0.86 -3.98
CA MET A 104 10.78 -2.03 -3.41
C MET A 104 10.80 -3.21 -4.38
N LYS A 105 9.67 -3.48 -5.05
CA LYS A 105 9.58 -4.57 -6.05
C LYS A 105 10.54 -4.38 -7.22
N LEU A 106 10.79 -3.14 -7.65
CA LEU A 106 11.75 -2.84 -8.72
C LEU A 106 13.20 -3.18 -8.33
N ILE A 107 13.55 -3.09 -7.04
CA ILE A 107 14.88 -3.43 -6.54
C ILE A 107 14.97 -4.81 -5.90
N GLU A 108 13.94 -5.64 -6.06
CA GLU A 108 13.86 -6.97 -5.46
C GLU A 108 15.09 -7.87 -5.75
N PRO A 109 15.58 -8.02 -7.00
CA PRO A 109 16.71 -8.91 -7.25
C PRO A 109 18.01 -8.42 -6.61
N GLU A 110 18.25 -7.10 -6.60
CA GLU A 110 19.41 -6.52 -5.91
C GLU A 110 19.28 -6.66 -4.39
N SER A 111 18.06 -6.51 -3.87
CA SER A 111 17.77 -6.72 -2.45
C SER A 111 18.11 -8.14 -2.00
N LYS A 112 17.85 -9.16 -2.85
CA LYS A 112 18.24 -10.55 -2.59
C LYS A 112 19.76 -10.72 -2.55
N ASN A 113 20.50 -10.05 -3.43
CA ASN A 113 21.97 -10.07 -3.41
C ASN A 113 22.53 -9.49 -2.10
N PHE A 114 22.05 -8.32 -1.69
CA PHE A 114 22.44 -7.72 -0.42
C PHE A 114 22.08 -8.61 0.77
N GLN A 115 20.90 -9.23 0.77
CA GLN A 115 20.50 -10.18 1.81
C GLN A 115 21.42 -11.40 1.86
N ASN A 116 21.81 -11.95 0.72
CA ASN A 116 22.75 -13.07 0.64
C ASN A 116 24.14 -12.69 1.17
N MET A 117 24.64 -11.48 0.84
CA MET A 117 25.90 -10.96 1.39
C MET A 117 25.85 -10.84 2.91
N ILE A 118 24.77 -10.26 3.45
CA ILE A 118 24.56 -10.12 4.90
C ILE A 118 24.52 -11.50 5.56
N GLN A 119 23.77 -12.45 5.00
CA GLN A 119 23.68 -13.82 5.53
C GLN A 119 25.02 -14.54 5.52
N ARG A 120 25.81 -14.41 4.44
CA ARG A 120 27.16 -15.00 4.35
C ARG A 120 28.09 -14.42 5.43
N ALA A 121 28.09 -13.10 5.62
CA ALA A 121 28.89 -12.45 6.66
C ALA A 121 28.46 -12.88 8.08
N MET A 122 27.16 -12.99 8.34
CA MET A 122 26.64 -13.47 9.63
C MET A 122 27.02 -14.93 9.90
N ARG A 123 26.97 -15.82 8.88
CA ARG A 123 27.43 -17.22 9.02
C ARG A 123 28.93 -17.33 9.27
N ALA A 124 29.71 -16.44 8.67
CA ALA A 124 31.15 -16.33 8.90
C ALA A 124 31.51 -15.63 10.24
N GLN A 125 30.52 -15.27 11.06
CA GLN A 125 30.67 -14.49 12.30
C GLN A 125 31.40 -13.14 12.13
N ASP A 126 31.45 -12.61 10.90
CA ASP A 126 32.03 -11.31 10.60
C ASP A 126 30.96 -10.21 10.71
N TYR A 127 30.79 -9.72 11.94
CA TYR A 127 29.87 -8.64 12.24
C TYR A 127 30.23 -7.32 11.55
N LYS A 128 31.51 -7.07 11.24
CA LYS A 128 31.95 -5.84 10.57
C LYS A 128 31.51 -5.88 9.10
N ALA A 129 31.75 -6.99 8.40
CA ALA A 129 31.28 -7.18 7.04
C ALA A 129 29.74 -7.15 6.93
N SER A 130 29.04 -7.77 7.89
CA SER A 130 27.57 -7.72 7.95
C SER A 130 27.06 -6.28 8.09
N ARG A 131 27.65 -5.49 9.00
CA ARG A 131 27.27 -4.07 9.20
C ARG A 131 27.60 -3.22 7.97
N ALA A 132 28.73 -3.46 7.30
CA ALA A 132 29.09 -2.79 6.06
C ALA A 132 28.09 -3.09 4.94
N ALA A 133 27.70 -4.36 4.75
CA ALA A 133 26.70 -4.77 3.77
C ALA A 133 25.31 -4.16 4.05
N GLN A 134 24.89 -4.09 5.32
CA GLN A 134 23.66 -3.39 5.72
C GLN A 134 23.69 -1.89 5.40
N LYS A 135 24.82 -1.23 5.65
CA LYS A 135 25.00 0.20 5.33
C LYS A 135 24.93 0.44 3.82
N GLN A 136 25.59 -0.40 3.02
CA GLN A 136 25.51 -0.35 1.56
C GLN A 136 24.07 -0.54 1.07
N PHE A 137 23.35 -1.53 1.61
CA PHE A 137 21.94 -1.75 1.25
C PHE A 137 21.04 -0.56 1.61
N LYS A 138 21.30 0.10 2.74
CA LYS A 138 20.58 1.32 3.16
C LYS A 138 20.84 2.50 2.21
N LEU A 139 22.09 2.70 1.81
CA LEU A 139 22.46 3.73 0.82
C LEU A 139 21.84 3.44 -0.54
N PHE A 140 21.85 2.17 -0.97
CA PHE A 140 21.22 1.73 -2.21
C PHE A 140 19.71 2.03 -2.22
N LYS A 141 18.99 1.67 -1.15
CA LYS A 141 17.55 2.00 -1.01
C LYS A 141 17.29 3.51 -1.07
N ARG A 142 18.13 4.34 -0.43
CA ARG A 142 18.02 5.80 -0.49
C ARG A 142 18.23 6.34 -1.90
N LYS A 143 19.20 5.80 -2.65
CA LYS A 143 19.47 6.19 -4.05
C LYS A 143 18.27 5.95 -4.97
N HIS A 144 17.46 4.93 -4.67
CA HIS A 144 16.24 4.60 -5.42
C HIS A 144 14.96 5.24 -4.84
N ASN A 145 15.08 6.28 -4.01
CA ASN A 145 13.95 7.00 -3.39
C ASN A 145 13.00 6.08 -2.60
N ILE A 146 13.53 5.04 -1.96
CA ILE A 146 12.77 4.15 -1.08
C ILE A 146 12.87 4.67 0.34
N ASN A 147 11.73 5.05 0.91
CA ASN A 147 11.66 5.53 2.27
C ASN A 147 11.46 4.35 3.24
N MET A 148 12.31 4.27 4.26
CA MET A 148 12.29 3.21 5.26
C MET A 148 11.24 3.44 6.34
N LEU A 149 10.78 4.67 6.54
CA LEU A 149 9.83 5.03 7.59
C LEU A 149 8.37 4.82 7.19
N ILE A 150 8.06 4.93 5.89
CA ILE A 150 6.68 4.80 5.39
C ILE A 150 6.01 3.47 5.79
N PRO A 151 6.68 2.30 5.69
CA PRO A 151 6.08 1.03 6.15
C PRO A 151 5.74 1.05 7.63
N GLY A 152 6.59 1.65 8.48
CA GLY A 152 6.34 1.80 9.92
C GLY A 152 5.19 2.77 10.21
N LEU A 153 5.13 3.88 9.48
CA LEU A 153 4.06 4.87 9.64
C LEU A 153 2.69 4.26 9.28
N SER A 154 2.65 3.33 8.32
CA SER A 154 1.41 2.63 7.93
C SER A 154 0.80 1.77 9.03
N ILE A 155 1.56 1.42 10.08
CA ILE A 155 1.07 0.68 11.25
C ILE A 155 0.17 1.56 12.13
N LEU A 156 0.28 2.90 12.02
CA LEU A 156 -0.52 3.86 12.77
C LEU A 156 -2.04 3.69 12.56
N GLN A 157 -2.47 3.04 11.47
CA GLN A 157 -3.88 2.74 11.23
C GLN A 157 -4.44 1.65 12.16
N MET A 158 -3.58 0.77 12.70
CA MET A 158 -4.02 -0.42 13.43
C MET A 158 -4.82 -0.10 14.70
N PRO A 159 -4.40 0.84 15.57
CA PRO A 159 -5.20 1.24 16.73
C PRO A 159 -6.62 1.67 16.36
N PHE A 160 -6.78 2.50 15.32
CA PHE A 160 -8.10 2.97 14.89
C PHE A 160 -9.00 1.84 14.36
N LEU A 161 -8.44 0.93 13.56
CA LEU A 161 -9.18 -0.22 13.04
C LEU A 161 -9.57 -1.21 14.16
N PHE A 162 -8.68 -1.45 15.12
CA PHE A 162 -8.96 -2.33 16.26
C PHE A 162 -9.96 -1.71 17.23
N THR A 163 -9.85 -0.41 17.52
CA THR A 163 -10.84 0.28 18.34
C THR A 163 -12.21 0.24 17.69
N TRP A 164 -12.31 0.53 16.40
CA TRP A 164 -13.59 0.45 15.70
C TRP A 164 -14.18 -0.97 15.71
N PHE A 165 -13.35 -1.98 15.52
CA PHE A 165 -13.77 -3.38 15.64
C PHE A 165 -14.33 -3.73 17.03
N LEU A 166 -13.60 -3.36 18.10
CA LEU A 166 -14.03 -3.64 19.47
C LEU A 166 -15.29 -2.88 19.84
N SER A 167 -15.37 -1.61 19.43
CA SER A 167 -16.55 -0.77 19.63
C SER A 167 -17.78 -1.37 18.96
N LEU A 168 -17.65 -1.76 17.69
CA LEU A 168 -18.75 -2.35 16.93
C LEU A 168 -19.16 -3.71 17.50
N ARG A 169 -18.20 -4.53 17.94
CA ARG A 169 -18.49 -5.80 18.64
C ARG A 169 -19.24 -5.55 19.94
N TYR A 170 -18.88 -4.51 20.70
CA TYR A 170 -19.59 -4.12 21.92
C TYR A 170 -21.03 -3.69 21.61
N VAL A 171 -21.23 -2.84 20.61
CA VAL A 171 -22.56 -2.40 20.16
C VAL A 171 -23.41 -3.61 19.74
N CYS A 172 -22.86 -4.50 18.89
CA CYS A 172 -23.50 -5.74 18.45
C CYS A 172 -23.84 -6.70 19.61
N SER A 173 -23.13 -6.65 20.73
CA SER A 173 -23.38 -7.50 21.89
C SER A 173 -24.53 -7.03 22.79
N LEU A 174 -24.99 -5.79 22.62
CA LEU A 174 -26.01 -5.15 23.45
C LEU A 174 -27.17 -4.63 22.58
N PRO A 175 -27.89 -5.51 21.85
CA PRO A 175 -28.90 -5.09 20.89
C PRO A 175 -30.10 -4.38 21.53
N ASP A 176 -30.37 -4.61 22.81
CA ASP A 176 -31.46 -3.94 23.53
C ASP A 176 -31.09 -2.53 24.03
N LYS A 177 -29.79 -2.20 24.07
CA LYS A 177 -29.28 -0.88 24.47
C LYS A 177 -29.25 0.12 23.31
N TYR A 178 -29.12 -0.39 22.09
CA TYR A 178 -28.92 0.42 20.89
C TYR A 178 -30.13 0.31 19.97
N GLU A 179 -31.02 1.31 20.06
CA GLU A 179 -32.20 1.40 19.20
C GLU A 179 -31.81 1.43 17.72
N GLY A 180 -32.47 0.64 16.89
CA GLY A 180 -32.16 0.53 15.47
C GLY A 180 -31.26 -0.65 15.11
N LEU A 181 -30.61 -1.32 16.06
CA LEU A 181 -29.69 -2.42 15.72
C LEU A 181 -30.40 -3.65 15.13
N LYS A 182 -31.62 -3.93 15.60
CA LYS A 182 -32.48 -5.03 15.12
C LYS A 182 -33.30 -4.67 13.88
N SER A 183 -33.54 -3.37 13.63
CA SER A 183 -34.47 -2.89 12.60
C SER A 183 -33.80 -2.17 11.43
N GLN A 184 -32.62 -1.58 11.63
CA GLN A 184 -31.89 -0.77 10.65
C GLN A 184 -30.65 -1.51 10.13
N GLY A 185 -30.89 -2.68 9.55
CA GLY A 185 -29.84 -3.50 8.95
C GLY A 185 -29.30 -2.94 7.63
N PHE A 186 -28.72 -3.82 6.82
CA PHE A 186 -28.07 -3.44 5.57
C PHE A 186 -28.51 -4.34 4.42
N LEU A 187 -29.06 -3.73 3.38
CA LEU A 187 -29.52 -4.37 2.14
C LEU A 187 -30.47 -5.56 2.38
N TRP A 188 -29.95 -6.79 2.55
CA TRP A 188 -30.71 -8.04 2.61
C TRP A 188 -30.96 -8.59 4.02
N PHE A 189 -30.46 -7.94 5.07
CA PHE A 189 -30.71 -8.32 6.46
C PHE A 189 -31.10 -7.09 7.28
N GLN A 190 -31.91 -7.29 8.33
CA GLN A 190 -32.40 -6.22 9.21
C GLN A 190 -31.68 -6.17 10.55
N ASP A 191 -31.30 -7.33 11.11
CA ASP A 191 -30.61 -7.39 12.40
C ASP A 191 -29.08 -7.39 12.19
N LEU A 192 -28.39 -6.43 12.81
CA LEU A 192 -26.93 -6.29 12.77
C LEU A 192 -26.22 -7.08 13.87
N SER A 193 -26.95 -7.54 14.89
CA SER A 193 -26.43 -8.29 16.04
C SER A 193 -26.36 -9.79 15.78
N GLU A 194 -27.25 -10.30 14.94
CA GLU A 194 -27.23 -11.69 14.47
C GLU A 194 -26.20 -11.90 13.35
N TYR A 195 -25.91 -13.15 13.01
CA TYR A 195 -25.03 -13.49 11.89
C TYR A 195 -25.70 -13.20 10.54
N ASP A 196 -24.91 -13.06 9.47
CA ASP A 196 -25.46 -12.88 8.12
C ASP A 196 -26.16 -14.16 7.65
N PRO A 197 -27.50 -14.16 7.44
CA PRO A 197 -28.26 -15.37 7.16
C PRO A 197 -27.87 -16.04 5.84
N TYR A 198 -27.28 -15.28 4.90
CA TYR A 198 -26.83 -15.80 3.60
C TYR A 198 -25.31 -15.95 3.49
N GLY A 199 -24.56 -15.53 4.51
CA GLY A 199 -23.09 -15.59 4.52
C GLY A 199 -22.41 -14.77 3.40
N ILE A 200 -23.11 -13.81 2.80
CA ILE A 200 -22.62 -13.00 1.68
C ILE A 200 -21.47 -12.10 2.14
N LEU A 201 -21.59 -11.45 3.30
CA LEU A 201 -20.57 -10.52 3.82
C LEU A 201 -19.22 -11.21 4.08
N PRO A 202 -19.14 -12.35 4.80
CA PRO A 202 -17.89 -13.10 4.95
C PRO A 202 -17.25 -13.46 3.62
N ILE A 203 -18.02 -14.02 2.68
CA ILE A 203 -17.52 -14.45 1.35
C ILE A 203 -16.94 -13.26 0.58
N MET A 204 -17.69 -12.15 0.51
CA MET A 204 -17.25 -10.92 -0.16
C MET A 204 -16.00 -10.33 0.49
N SER A 205 -15.97 -10.28 1.82
CA SER A 205 -14.80 -9.78 2.57
C SER A 205 -13.55 -10.61 2.30
N SER A 206 -13.70 -11.94 2.21
CA SER A 206 -12.62 -12.87 1.89
C SER A 206 -12.14 -12.68 0.44
N PHE A 207 -13.06 -12.46 -0.50
CA PHE A 207 -12.72 -12.16 -1.89
C PHE A 207 -11.94 -10.86 -2.03
N PHE A 208 -12.38 -9.77 -1.38
CA PHE A 208 -11.65 -8.51 -1.37
C PHE A 208 -10.29 -8.64 -0.70
N THR A 209 -10.20 -9.38 0.40
CA THR A 209 -8.93 -9.62 1.11
C THR A 209 -7.96 -10.45 0.27
N PHE A 210 -8.45 -11.49 -0.41
CA PHE A 210 -7.66 -12.28 -1.37
C PHE A 210 -7.04 -11.37 -2.43
N TRP A 211 -7.82 -10.45 -3.01
CA TRP A 211 -7.32 -9.53 -4.02
C TRP A 211 -6.35 -8.50 -3.43
N ASN A 212 -6.62 -7.96 -2.24
CA ASN A 212 -5.68 -7.09 -1.53
C ASN A 212 -4.31 -7.76 -1.31
N ILE A 213 -4.28 -9.00 -0.83
CA ILE A 213 -3.03 -9.77 -0.63
C ILE A 213 -2.37 -10.07 -1.98
N SER A 214 -3.15 -10.47 -2.98
CA SER A 214 -2.67 -10.80 -4.34
C SER A 214 -2.07 -9.58 -5.04
N LEU A 215 -2.63 -8.40 -4.80
CA LEU A 215 -2.19 -7.17 -5.43
C LEU A 215 -1.02 -6.50 -4.69
N ASN A 216 -0.72 -6.87 -3.44
CA ASN A 216 0.30 -6.24 -2.62
C ASN A 216 1.73 -6.71 -3.01
N PRO A 217 2.59 -5.80 -3.53
CA PRO A 217 3.95 -6.14 -3.96
C PRO A 217 4.87 -6.61 -2.83
N ASN A 218 4.70 -6.07 -1.62
CA ASN A 218 5.59 -6.38 -0.49
C ASN A 218 5.40 -7.81 0.00
N MET A 219 4.17 -8.30 -0.02
CA MET A 219 3.86 -9.66 0.42
C MET A 219 4.43 -10.75 -0.50
N GLN A 220 4.70 -10.40 -1.77
CA GLN A 220 5.33 -11.28 -2.75
C GLN A 220 6.86 -11.35 -2.60
N SER A 221 7.48 -10.24 -2.18
CA SER A 221 8.93 -10.00 -2.29
C SER A 221 9.68 -10.10 -0.96
N GLN A 222 9.02 -9.89 0.19
CA GLN A 222 9.71 -9.88 1.48
C GLN A 222 10.12 -11.27 1.94
N SER A 223 11.38 -11.62 1.70
CA SER A 223 12.13 -12.72 2.32
C SER A 223 12.27 -12.63 3.85
N THR A 224 11.76 -11.57 4.49
CA THR A 224 11.78 -11.37 5.94
C THR A 224 10.56 -11.96 6.66
N VAL A 225 9.52 -12.38 5.93
CA VAL A 225 8.38 -13.07 6.52
C VAL A 225 8.58 -14.58 6.32
N PRO A 226 8.52 -15.43 7.36
CA PRO A 226 8.53 -16.89 7.21
C PRO A 226 7.48 -17.40 6.21
N PHE A 227 6.41 -16.61 6.04
CA PHE A 227 5.29 -16.84 5.14
C PHE A 227 5.56 -16.55 3.66
N ALA A 228 6.66 -15.91 3.28
CA ALA A 228 6.92 -15.57 1.87
C ALA A 228 7.04 -16.81 0.98
N LYS A 229 7.65 -17.89 1.50
CA LYS A 229 7.69 -19.21 0.84
C LYS A 229 6.29 -19.78 0.60
N TYR A 230 5.35 -19.42 1.48
CA TYR A 230 3.96 -19.88 1.46
C TYR A 230 3.00 -18.83 0.88
N TYR A 231 3.49 -17.77 0.23
CA TYR A 231 2.64 -16.68 -0.28
C TYR A 231 1.50 -17.19 -1.17
N ARG A 232 1.77 -18.23 -1.98
CA ARG A 232 0.77 -18.90 -2.83
C ARG A 232 -0.44 -19.40 -2.03
N TYR A 233 -0.23 -19.80 -0.78
CA TYR A 233 -1.25 -20.29 0.16
C TYR A 233 -1.83 -19.15 1.01
N VAL A 234 -1.00 -18.20 1.47
CA VAL A 234 -1.41 -17.08 2.32
C VAL A 234 -2.51 -16.24 1.68
N ARG A 235 -2.46 -16.04 0.35
CA ARG A 235 -3.54 -15.33 -0.35
C ARG A 235 -4.92 -15.99 -0.19
N PHE A 236 -4.97 -17.31 -0.02
CA PHE A 236 -6.22 -18.07 0.18
C PHE A 236 -6.64 -18.18 1.65
N LEU A 237 -5.81 -17.72 2.59
CA LEU A 237 -6.11 -17.73 4.03
C LEU A 237 -7.50 -17.15 4.37
N PRO A 238 -7.96 -16.04 3.75
CA PRO A 238 -9.29 -15.50 4.05
C PRO A 238 -10.45 -16.45 3.73
N PHE A 239 -10.29 -17.37 2.78
CA PHE A 239 -11.35 -18.35 2.48
C PHE A 239 -11.43 -19.43 3.56
N PHE A 240 -10.30 -19.84 4.14
CA PHE A 240 -10.28 -20.80 5.24
C PHE A 240 -10.88 -20.23 6.53
N SER A 241 -10.92 -18.90 6.70
CA SER A 241 -11.56 -18.26 7.86
C SER A 241 -13.09 -18.15 7.75
N ILE A 242 -13.70 -18.39 6.58
CA ILE A 242 -15.15 -18.20 6.36
C ILE A 242 -16.01 -19.01 7.36
N PRO A 243 -15.75 -20.31 7.62
CA PRO A 243 -16.56 -21.09 8.55
C PRO A 243 -16.55 -20.54 9.99
N VAL A 244 -15.52 -19.80 10.38
CA VAL A 244 -15.44 -19.17 11.70
C VAL A 244 -16.12 -17.80 11.69
N VAL A 245 -15.86 -17.00 10.66
CA VAL A 245 -16.32 -15.61 10.55
C VAL A 245 -17.81 -15.52 10.23
N ILE A 246 -18.42 -16.56 9.65
CA ILE A 246 -19.85 -16.58 9.38
C ILE A 246 -20.69 -16.48 10.66
N PHE A 247 -20.19 -16.97 11.80
CA PHE A 247 -20.87 -16.89 13.10
C PHE A 247 -20.73 -15.54 13.79
N PHE A 248 -20.01 -14.59 13.20
CA PHE A 248 -19.82 -13.27 13.78
C PHE A 248 -21.03 -12.38 13.45
N PRO A 249 -21.35 -11.39 14.31
CA PRO A 249 -22.43 -10.44 14.04
C PRO A 249 -22.30 -9.78 12.67
N ALA A 250 -23.42 -9.63 11.97
CA ALA A 250 -23.50 -9.09 10.62
C ALA A 250 -22.94 -7.66 10.55
N GLY A 251 -23.12 -6.85 11.60
CA GLY A 251 -22.51 -5.52 11.70
C GLY A 251 -20.98 -5.57 11.65
N VAL A 252 -20.36 -6.50 12.37
CA VAL A 252 -18.89 -6.70 12.35
C VAL A 252 -18.42 -7.17 10.97
N ASN A 253 -19.16 -8.09 10.35
CA ASN A 253 -18.85 -8.56 8.99
C ASN A 253 -19.04 -7.46 7.93
N LEU A 254 -19.99 -6.55 8.13
CA LEU A 254 -20.23 -5.40 7.25
C LEU A 254 -19.07 -4.40 7.32
N TYR A 255 -18.58 -4.11 8.54
CA TYR A 255 -17.34 -3.36 8.73
C TYR A 255 -16.17 -4.01 7.99
N TRP A 256 -15.96 -5.31 8.17
CA TRP A 256 -14.81 -5.99 7.55
C TRP A 256 -14.89 -5.97 6.03
N CYS A 257 -16.08 -6.25 5.47
CA CYS A 257 -16.34 -6.23 4.04
C CYS A 257 -16.11 -4.84 3.43
N SER A 258 -16.71 -3.79 4.02
CA SER A 258 -16.59 -2.41 3.53
C SER A 258 -15.16 -1.86 3.63
N SER A 259 -14.47 -2.15 4.73
CA SER A 259 -13.06 -1.80 4.96
C SER A 259 -12.15 -2.48 3.93
N ALA A 260 -12.35 -3.78 3.66
CA ALA A 260 -11.60 -4.53 2.67
C ALA A 260 -11.87 -4.06 1.23
N PHE A 261 -13.12 -3.73 0.91
CA PHE A 261 -13.52 -3.15 -0.37
C PHE A 261 -12.85 -1.79 -0.62
N CYS A 262 -12.93 -0.87 0.35
CA CYS A 262 -12.29 0.44 0.25
C CYS A 262 -10.77 0.31 0.12
N HIS A 263 -10.16 -0.57 0.92
CA HIS A 263 -8.73 -0.87 0.80
C HIS A 263 -8.34 -1.37 -0.59
N LEU A 264 -9.20 -2.21 -1.19
CA LEU A 264 -8.97 -2.72 -2.52
C LEU A 264 -9.00 -1.62 -3.57
N ILE A 265 -9.97 -0.71 -3.50
CA ILE A 265 -10.06 0.45 -4.39
C ILE A 265 -8.78 1.29 -4.29
N ILE A 266 -8.35 1.63 -3.08
CA ILE A 266 -7.12 2.43 -2.84
C ILE A 266 -5.90 1.71 -3.44
N THR A 267 -5.80 0.39 -3.24
CA THR A 267 -4.70 -0.42 -3.78
C THR A 267 -4.73 -0.49 -5.30
N ALA A 268 -5.91 -0.63 -5.90
CA ALA A 268 -6.09 -0.64 -7.36
C ALA A 268 -5.71 0.72 -7.98
N LEU A 269 -6.13 1.82 -7.36
CA LEU A 269 -5.78 3.18 -7.79
C LEU A 269 -4.26 3.42 -7.71
N ALA A 270 -3.61 3.04 -6.60
CA ALA A 270 -2.16 3.18 -6.44
C ALA A 270 -1.35 2.42 -7.52
N ARG A 271 -1.94 1.37 -8.10
CA ARG A 271 -1.31 0.54 -9.13
C ARG A 271 -1.50 1.07 -10.55
N GLN A 272 -2.46 1.96 -10.78
CA GLN A 272 -2.75 2.47 -12.11
C GLN A 272 -1.53 3.19 -12.70
N GLU A 273 -1.17 2.86 -13.95
CA GLU A 273 0.06 3.39 -14.56
C GLU A 273 0.06 4.92 -14.67
N LYS A 274 -1.10 5.53 -14.94
CA LYS A 274 -1.26 6.99 -15.02
C LYS A 274 -0.87 7.66 -13.70
N ILE A 275 -1.39 7.14 -12.60
CA ILE A 275 -1.10 7.60 -11.25
C ILE A 275 0.38 7.39 -10.93
N ARG A 276 0.93 6.22 -11.23
CA ARG A 276 2.36 5.93 -10.99
C ARG A 276 3.29 6.89 -11.74
N LYS A 277 2.92 7.30 -12.97
CA LYS A 277 3.66 8.30 -13.75
C LYS A 277 3.63 9.68 -13.09
N VAL A 278 2.48 10.11 -12.57
CA VAL A 278 2.35 11.37 -11.81
C VAL A 278 3.28 11.39 -10.59
N PHE A 279 3.41 10.26 -9.89
CA PHE A 279 4.32 10.12 -8.74
C PHE A 279 5.77 9.75 -9.12
N GLY A 280 6.13 9.82 -10.41
CA GLY A 280 7.49 9.60 -10.89
C GLY A 280 8.04 8.18 -10.64
N ILE A 281 7.17 7.16 -10.56
CA ILE A 281 7.60 5.77 -10.42
C ILE A 281 7.84 5.20 -11.82
N PRO A 282 9.10 4.95 -12.22
CA PRO A 282 9.38 4.40 -13.54
C PRO A 282 8.87 2.95 -13.63
N LYS A 283 8.52 2.52 -14.85
CA LYS A 283 8.05 1.14 -15.12
C LYS A 283 9.17 0.12 -14.90
N TYR A 284 10.42 0.55 -15.02
CA TYR A 284 11.66 -0.17 -14.80
C TYR A 284 12.72 0.79 -14.26
N LEU A 285 13.62 0.33 -13.38
CA LEU A 285 14.77 1.14 -12.93
C LEU A 285 15.98 0.84 -13.85
N PRO A 286 16.54 1.83 -14.56
CA PRO A 286 17.76 1.64 -15.33
C PRO A 286 18.93 1.28 -14.39
N GLY A 287 19.72 0.27 -14.75
CA GLY A 287 20.88 -0.27 -14.04
C GLY A 287 20.60 -1.47 -13.13
N THR A 288 19.38 -2.02 -13.09
CA THR A 288 19.02 -3.16 -12.21
C THR A 288 19.09 -4.50 -12.93
N ILE A 289 19.24 -5.62 -12.20
CA ILE A 289 19.14 -6.99 -12.77
C ILE A 289 17.86 -7.18 -13.60
N LEU A 290 16.75 -6.50 -13.28
CA LEU A 290 15.52 -6.59 -14.07
C LEU A 290 15.69 -6.05 -15.50
N GLU A 291 16.49 -5.00 -15.70
CA GLU A 291 16.83 -4.51 -17.03
C GLU A 291 17.71 -5.51 -17.78
N ARG A 292 18.71 -6.09 -17.10
CA ARG A 292 19.55 -7.14 -17.70
C ARG A 292 18.74 -8.38 -18.08
N GLN A 293 17.80 -8.81 -17.23
CA GLN A 293 16.90 -9.93 -17.50
C GLN A 293 15.93 -9.62 -18.64
N ASN A 294 15.38 -8.41 -18.69
CA ASN A 294 14.48 -7.99 -19.76
C ASN A 294 15.22 -7.88 -21.10
N ASN A 295 16.43 -7.31 -21.11
CA ASN A 295 17.26 -7.20 -22.31
C ASN A 295 17.72 -8.60 -22.79
N MET A 296 18.05 -9.52 -21.88
CA MET A 296 18.33 -10.92 -22.24
C MET A 296 17.10 -11.62 -22.81
N ASN A 297 15.92 -11.46 -22.20
CA ASN A 297 14.68 -12.05 -22.73
C ASN A 297 14.30 -11.48 -24.10
N ILE A 298 14.44 -10.16 -24.30
CA ILE A 298 14.23 -9.52 -25.61
C ILE A 298 15.22 -10.08 -26.62
N GLN A 299 16.50 -10.23 -26.28
CA GLN A 299 17.48 -10.86 -27.18
C GLN A 299 17.13 -12.32 -27.49
N THR A 300 16.64 -13.10 -26.52
CA THR A 300 16.20 -14.49 -26.74
C THR A 300 14.98 -14.55 -27.65
N ILE A 301 13.98 -13.68 -27.44
CA ILE A 301 12.78 -13.60 -28.28
C ILE A 301 13.16 -13.18 -29.70
N VAL A 302 14.01 -12.16 -29.85
CA VAL A 302 14.50 -11.71 -31.16
C VAL A 302 15.26 -12.83 -31.87
N LYS A 303 16.15 -13.54 -31.16
CA LYS A 303 16.86 -14.70 -31.73
C LYS A 303 15.89 -15.82 -32.15
N ALA A 304 14.89 -16.13 -31.32
CA ALA A 304 13.89 -17.14 -31.64
C ALA A 304 13.03 -16.75 -32.86
N VAL A 305 12.61 -15.49 -32.97
CA VAL A 305 11.84 -14.98 -34.12
C VAL A 305 12.70 -14.92 -35.40
N VAL A 306 13.99 -14.57 -35.28
CA VAL A 306 14.92 -14.60 -36.41
C VAL A 306 15.18 -16.03 -36.87
N GLN A 307 15.30 -16.98 -35.95
CA GLN A 307 15.46 -18.40 -36.25
C GLN A 307 14.21 -18.97 -36.92
N ASP A 308 13.02 -18.72 -36.37
CA ASP A 308 11.73 -19.16 -36.92
C ASP A 308 11.50 -18.61 -38.35
N ARG A 309 11.88 -17.35 -38.60
CA ARG A 309 11.87 -16.76 -39.95
C ARG A 309 12.92 -17.36 -40.89
N ALA A 310 14.07 -17.77 -40.37
CA ALA A 310 15.09 -18.45 -41.16
C ALA A 310 14.63 -19.87 -41.55
N ASP A 311 13.99 -20.57 -40.61
CA ASP A 311 13.44 -21.92 -40.79
C ASP A 311 12.27 -21.90 -41.80
N LEU A 312 11.36 -20.92 -41.69
CA LEU A 312 10.30 -20.66 -42.68
C LEU A 312 10.84 -20.39 -44.10
N ASN A 313 11.95 -19.65 -44.20
CA ASN A 313 12.58 -19.37 -45.50
C ASN A 313 13.30 -20.61 -46.07
N SER A 314 13.83 -21.51 -45.23
CA SER A 314 14.38 -22.79 -45.71
C SER A 314 13.30 -23.80 -46.14
N ASP A 315 12.13 -23.79 -45.50
CA ASP A 315 10.99 -24.63 -45.91
C ASP A 315 10.39 -24.19 -47.26
N VAL A 316 10.33 -22.87 -47.51
CA VAL A 316 9.97 -22.31 -48.83
C VAL A 316 11.01 -22.67 -49.90
N THR A 317 12.29 -22.76 -49.53
CA THR A 317 13.37 -23.17 -50.43
C THR A 317 13.33 -24.66 -50.77
N THR A 318 12.70 -25.50 -49.94
CA THR A 318 12.58 -26.96 -50.18
C THR A 318 11.42 -27.31 -51.13
N THR A 319 10.51 -26.37 -51.43
CA THR A 319 9.36 -26.61 -52.33
C THR A 319 9.50 -25.95 -53.70
N THR A 320 10.64 -25.33 -54.01
CA THR A 320 10.88 -24.72 -55.33
C THR A 320 12.33 -24.92 -55.78
N THR A 321 12.61 -26.08 -56.37
CA THR A 321 13.80 -26.29 -57.19
C THR A 321 13.67 -25.51 -58.50
N THR A 322 14.28 -24.33 -58.59
CA THR A 322 15.33 -24.01 -59.59
C THR A 322 15.71 -22.51 -59.57
N THR A 323 17.03 -22.28 -59.67
CA THR A 323 17.78 -21.02 -59.90
C THR A 323 18.20 -20.16 -58.68
N THR A 324 19.51 -19.99 -58.54
CA THR A 324 20.27 -19.22 -57.53
C THR A 324 20.56 -17.79 -58.07
N PRO A 325 21.03 -16.80 -57.26
CA PRO A 325 20.38 -15.95 -56.27
C PRO A 325 20.38 -14.44 -56.70
N PRO A 326 20.03 -13.46 -55.81
CA PRO A 326 21.14 -12.76 -55.15
C PRO A 326 20.91 -12.39 -53.67
N GLN A 327 21.93 -12.68 -52.85
CA GLN A 327 22.09 -12.40 -51.41
C GLN A 327 22.10 -10.90 -51.01
N LYS A 328 21.72 -9.95 -51.88
CA LYS A 328 21.81 -8.51 -51.57
C LYS A 328 20.63 -7.95 -50.77
N GLN A 329 19.48 -8.61 -50.77
CA GLN A 329 18.24 -8.03 -50.24
C GLN A 329 18.08 -8.27 -48.71
N VAL A 330 18.54 -9.41 -48.20
CA VAL A 330 18.44 -9.79 -46.79
C VAL A 330 19.34 -8.93 -45.88
N GLN A 331 20.46 -8.43 -46.39
CA GLN A 331 21.37 -7.57 -45.64
C GLN A 331 20.89 -6.10 -45.60
N THR A 332 20.15 -5.65 -46.62
CA THR A 332 19.57 -4.29 -46.68
C THR A 332 18.39 -4.14 -45.72
N ASP A 333 17.54 -5.15 -45.59
CA ASP A 333 16.38 -5.12 -44.67
C ASP A 333 16.81 -5.20 -43.19
N ALA A 334 17.85 -5.99 -42.88
CA ALA A 334 18.44 -6.04 -41.54
C ALA A 334 19.09 -4.70 -41.15
N GLN A 335 19.73 -4.02 -42.11
CA GLN A 335 20.28 -2.67 -41.89
C GLN A 335 19.19 -1.60 -41.78
N HIS A 336 18.09 -1.72 -42.54
CA HIS A 336 16.95 -0.81 -42.48
C HIS A 336 16.24 -0.89 -41.12
N ILE A 337 16.02 -2.10 -40.59
CA ILE A 337 15.42 -2.33 -39.26
C ILE A 337 16.35 -1.84 -38.13
N MET A 338 17.67 -2.02 -38.26
CA MET A 338 18.62 -1.44 -37.31
C MET A 338 18.70 0.10 -37.39
N HIS A 339 18.50 0.69 -38.57
CA HIS A 339 18.49 2.14 -38.75
C HIS A 339 17.19 2.77 -38.23
N GLU A 340 16.04 2.11 -38.36
CA GLU A 340 14.77 2.51 -37.74
C GLU A 340 14.83 2.42 -36.20
N ALA A 341 15.45 1.37 -35.66
CA ALA A 341 15.65 1.22 -34.21
C ALA A 341 16.57 2.30 -33.63
N LYS A 342 17.63 2.70 -34.34
CA LYS A 342 18.51 3.82 -33.93
C LYS A 342 17.88 5.20 -34.17
N SER A 343 17.02 5.35 -35.18
CA SER A 343 16.31 6.60 -35.46
C SER A 343 15.20 6.88 -34.42
N GLY A 344 14.64 5.84 -33.79
CA GLY A 344 13.71 5.98 -32.66
C GLY A 344 14.38 6.49 -31.38
N GLU A 345 15.68 6.23 -31.19
CA GLU A 345 16.48 6.70 -30.05
C GLU A 345 16.91 8.19 -30.17
N GLN A 346 16.84 8.81 -31.35
CA GLN A 346 17.35 10.17 -31.56
C GLN A 346 16.32 11.31 -31.47
N LYS A 347 15.03 11.04 -31.23
CA LYS A 347 14.00 12.10 -31.05
C LYS A 347 13.71 12.44 -29.59
N VAL A 348 14.74 12.70 -28.77
CA VAL A 348 14.62 13.62 -27.62
C VAL A 348 15.93 14.37 -27.41
N LYS A 349 16.15 15.47 -28.16
CA LYS A 349 17.06 16.54 -27.75
C LYS A 349 16.42 17.90 -28.06
N ILE A 350 15.82 18.50 -27.04
CA ILE A 350 15.57 19.95 -26.89
C ILE A 350 15.70 20.17 -25.37
N PHE A 351 16.79 20.67 -24.80
CA PHE A 351 17.23 22.07 -24.80
C PHE A 351 18.71 22.16 -24.36
N SER A 352 19.56 22.80 -25.17
CA SER A 352 20.47 23.88 -24.73
C SER A 352 21.25 24.38 -25.96
N SER A 353 21.34 25.70 -26.06
CA SER A 353 21.44 26.51 -27.26
C SER A 353 22.88 26.80 -27.73
N LYS A 354 23.08 26.52 -29.03
CA LYS A 354 23.93 27.14 -30.09
C LYS A 354 25.42 27.53 -29.88
N PRO A 355 26.22 27.44 -30.98
CA PRO A 355 27.65 27.73 -31.03
C PRO A 355 27.98 29.11 -31.64
N LYS A 356 29.21 29.61 -31.44
CA LYS A 356 29.84 30.60 -32.34
C LYS A 356 31.05 29.96 -33.04
N LYS A 357 31.02 30.04 -34.37
CA LYS A 357 32.03 29.58 -35.33
C LYS A 357 33.32 30.41 -35.22
N GLN A 358 34.47 29.79 -35.42
CA GLN A 358 35.65 30.46 -35.98
C GLN A 358 35.94 29.83 -37.35
N LYS A 359 35.96 30.67 -38.38
CA LYS A 359 36.92 30.59 -39.47
C LYS A 359 37.89 31.74 -39.25
#